data_AF-A0A2R5GXG4-F1
#
_entry.id   AF-A0A2R5GXG4-F1
#
_cell.length_a   1.000
_cell.length_b   1.000
_cell.length_c   1.000
_cell.angle_alpha   90.00
_cell.angle_beta   90.00
_cell.angle_gamma   90.00
#
_symmetry.space_group_name_H-M   'P 1'
#
loop_
_entity.id
_entity.type
_entity.pdbx_description
1 polymer ?
#
loop_
_entity_poly.entity_id
_entity_poly.type
_entity_poly.pdbx_seq_one_letter_code
_entity_poly.pdbx_strand_id
1 'polypeptide(L)'
;MGTLTLEGMLPLTLGANIGTTLTGVLASLVGSSAAGFQLAMAHVLFNVFGVIMFYPIPKVRQIPVGAARRLGDLAALFKAFPIFYIFMLFLVYPGFFLGVSIGITMGGGGLAGGVIGLLFFIIAHIGIFYWYWRKGGREFLGEKFGRDETDEGKITPSA
;
A
#
# COMPACT_ATOMS: atom_id res chain seq x y z
N MET A 1 2.93 6.93 26.93
CA MET A 1 2.63 7.96 25.92
C MET A 1 1.63 7.35 24.93
N GLY A 2 0.48 8.00 24.75
CA GLY A 2 -0.74 7.43 24.18
C GLY A 2 -0.57 6.69 22.85
N THR A 3 -0.77 5.37 22.88
CA THR A 3 -0.81 4.55 21.67
C THR A 3 -2.17 4.73 21.02
N LEU A 4 -2.21 5.45 19.89
CA LEU A 4 -3.38 5.44 19.01
C LEU A 4 -3.63 3.99 18.58
N THR A 5 -4.85 3.50 18.82
CA THR A 5 -5.25 2.19 18.34
C THR A 5 -5.34 2.20 16.81
N LEU A 6 -5.17 1.05 16.15
CA LEU A 6 -5.30 0.96 14.69
C LEU A 6 -6.70 1.42 14.23
N GLU A 7 -7.71 1.18 15.05
CA GLU A 7 -9.08 1.64 14.83
C GLU A 7 -9.19 3.16 14.90
N GLY A 8 -8.42 3.80 15.80
CA GLY A 8 -8.30 5.26 15.90
C GLY A 8 -7.46 5.90 14.79
N MET A 9 -6.55 5.15 14.17
CA MET A 9 -5.78 5.61 13.01
C MET A 9 -6.60 5.75 11.73
N LEU A 10 -7.68 4.98 11.57
CA LEU A 10 -8.52 5.01 10.37
C LEU A 10 -9.10 6.41 10.08
N PRO A 11 -9.85 7.07 11.00
CA PRO A 11 -10.36 8.41 10.74
C PRO A 11 -9.25 9.45 10.54
N LEU A 12 -8.11 9.31 11.22
CA LEU A 12 -6.95 10.20 11.02
C LEU A 12 -6.39 10.08 9.60
N THR A 13 -6.26 8.86 9.09
CA THR A 13 -5.75 8.60 7.73
C THR A 13 -6.72 9.11 6.67
N LEU A 14 -8.03 8.92 6.87
CA LEU A 14 -9.06 9.45 5.98
C LEU A 14 -9.06 10.99 5.96
N GLY A 15 -8.93 11.62 7.13
CA GLY A 15 -8.79 13.07 7.25
C GLY A 15 -7.53 13.59 6.56
N ALA A 16 -6.40 12.89 6.71
CA ALA A 16 -5.15 13.25 6.02
C ALA A 16 -5.30 13.20 4.49
N ASN A 17 -6.00 12.20 3.94
CA ASN A 17 -6.25 12.11 2.51
C ASN A 17 -7.06 13.33 2.00
N ILE A 18 -8.16 13.68 2.69
CA ILE A 18 -8.91 14.91 2.39
C ILE A 18 -8.02 16.16 2.49
N GLY A 19 -7.20 16.27 3.53
CA GLY A 19 -6.27 17.39 3.72
C GLY A 19 -5.27 17.58 2.58
N THR A 20 -4.71 16.48 2.05
CA THR A 20 -3.79 16.57 0.89
C THR A 20 -4.48 17.11 -0.36
N THR A 21 -5.74 16.71 -0.61
CA THR A 21 -6.51 17.23 -1.74
C THR A 21 -6.87 18.70 -1.58
N LEU A 22 -7.22 19.14 -0.37
CA LEU A 22 -7.43 20.57 -0.07
C LEU A 22 -6.16 21.40 -0.27
N THR A 23 -5.00 20.85 0.05
CA THR A 23 -3.71 21.51 -0.23
C THR A 23 -3.53 21.69 -1.74
N GLY A 24 -3.91 20.71 -2.56
CA GLY A 24 -3.92 20.82 -4.02
C GLY A 24 -4.85 21.92 -4.54
N VAL A 25 -6.00 22.14 -3.89
CA VAL A 25 -6.92 23.25 -4.21
C VAL A 25 -6.23 24.58 -3.94
N LEU A 26 -5.66 24.76 -2.75
CA LEU A 26 -4.94 25.99 -2.41
C LEU A 26 -3.79 26.26 -3.40
N ALA A 27 -3.01 25.24 -3.74
CA ALA A 27 -1.94 25.34 -4.72
C ALA A 27 -2.46 25.76 -6.11
N SER A 28 -3.60 25.22 -6.55
CA SER A 28 -4.20 25.56 -7.84
C SER A 28 -4.76 26.99 -7.88
N LEU A 29 -5.26 27.51 -6.76
CA LEU A 29 -5.74 28.87 -6.61
C LEU A 29 -4.58 29.87 -6.68
N VAL A 30 -3.47 29.58 -5.98
CA VAL A 30 -2.24 30.39 -6.06
C VAL A 30 -1.65 30.33 -7.47
N GLY A 31 -1.66 29.16 -8.10
CA GLY A 31 -1.20 28.98 -9.47
C GLY A 31 -2.14 29.53 -10.56
N SER A 32 -3.31 30.08 -10.19
CA SER A 32 -4.33 30.62 -11.11
C SER A 32 -4.71 29.67 -12.26
N SER A 33 -4.65 28.35 -12.02
CA SER A 33 -4.94 27.33 -13.02
C SER A 33 -6.37 26.83 -12.87
N ALA A 34 -7.27 27.27 -13.76
CA ALA A 34 -8.66 26.80 -13.77
C ALA A 34 -8.75 25.27 -13.94
N ALA A 35 -7.92 24.68 -14.79
CA ALA A 35 -7.84 23.24 -14.97
C ALA A 35 -7.31 22.52 -13.72
N GLY A 36 -6.28 23.07 -13.07
CA GLY A 36 -5.75 22.55 -11.81
C GLY A 36 -6.78 22.60 -10.68
N PHE A 37 -7.56 23.68 -10.61
CA PHE A 37 -8.62 23.84 -9.62
C PHE A 37 -9.76 22.84 -9.85
N GLN A 38 -10.20 22.66 -11.09
CA GLN A 38 -11.21 21.67 -11.44
C GLN A 38 -10.76 20.24 -11.05
N LEU A 39 -9.50 19.90 -11.36
CA LEU A 39 -8.95 18.58 -11.01
C LEU A 39 -8.83 18.41 -9.49
N ALA A 40 -8.34 19.42 -8.77
CA ALA A 40 -8.23 19.39 -7.31
C ALA A 40 -9.60 19.29 -6.63
N MET A 41 -10.61 20.01 -7.14
CA MET A 41 -12.00 19.91 -6.69
C MET A 41 -12.59 18.53 -6.93
N ALA A 42 -12.35 17.93 -8.11
CA ALA A 42 -12.76 16.56 -8.37
C ALA A 42 -12.14 15.58 -7.35
N HIS A 43 -10.88 15.77 -6.97
CA HIS A 43 -10.21 14.95 -5.95
C HIS A 43 -10.79 15.15 -4.55
N VAL A 44 -11.05 16.39 -4.14
CA VAL A 44 -11.69 16.69 -2.85
C VAL A 44 -13.07 16.02 -2.78
N LEU A 45 -13.90 16.23 -3.80
CA LEU A 45 -15.24 15.64 -3.85
C LEU A 45 -15.17 14.11 -3.82
N PHE A 46 -14.31 13.49 -4.63
CA PHE A 46 -14.13 12.05 -4.62
C PHE A 46 -13.74 11.50 -3.25
N ASN A 47 -12.79 12.16 -2.55
CA ASN A 47 -12.36 11.72 -1.23
C ASN A 47 -13.43 11.94 -0.16
N VAL A 48 -14.14 13.07 -0.18
CA VAL A 48 -15.23 13.36 0.76
C VAL A 48 -16.40 12.41 0.55
N PHE A 49 -16.86 12.21 -0.69
CA PHE A 49 -17.92 11.25 -0.99
C PHE A 49 -17.51 9.82 -0.66
N GLY A 50 -16.27 9.43 -0.95
CA GLY A 50 -15.74 8.13 -0.58
C GLY A 50 -15.80 7.91 0.94
N VAL A 51 -15.36 8.89 1.74
CA VAL A 51 -15.45 8.80 3.20
C VAL A 51 -16.91 8.71 3.65
N ILE A 52 -17.80 9.58 3.16
CA ILE A 52 -19.22 9.58 3.55
C ILE A 52 -19.90 8.27 3.17
N MET A 53 -19.57 7.68 2.03
CA MET A 53 -20.18 6.43 1.55
C MET A 53 -19.66 5.21 2.32
N PHE A 54 -18.35 5.13 2.59
CA PHE A 54 -17.71 3.91 3.08
C PHE A 54 -17.40 3.92 4.58
N TYR A 55 -17.13 5.08 5.18
CA TYR A 55 -16.80 5.18 6.61
C TYR A 55 -17.97 4.83 7.54
N PRO A 56 -19.24 5.21 7.29
CA PRO A 56 -20.33 4.88 8.20
C PRO A 56 -20.59 3.38 8.32
N ILE A 57 -20.23 2.60 7.30
CA ILE A 57 -20.54 1.17 7.21
C ILE A 57 -19.52 0.38 8.05
N PRO A 58 -19.92 -0.24 9.18
CA PRO A 58 -18.98 -0.89 10.10
C PRO A 58 -18.22 -2.04 9.46
N LYS A 59 -18.88 -2.81 8.58
CA LYS A 59 -18.27 -3.93 7.85
C LYS A 59 -17.16 -3.46 6.90
N VAL A 60 -17.36 -2.32 6.24
CA VAL A 60 -16.36 -1.78 5.30
C VAL A 60 -15.15 -1.26 6.06
N ARG A 61 -15.35 -0.61 7.22
CA ARG A 61 -14.24 -0.13 8.07
C ARG A 61 -13.31 -1.25 8.55
N GLN A 62 -13.82 -2.45 8.75
CA GLN A 62 -13.01 -3.58 9.23
C GLN A 62 -12.05 -4.12 8.15
N ILE A 63 -12.36 -3.92 6.87
CA ILE A 63 -11.50 -4.36 5.76
C ILE A 63 -10.12 -3.68 5.80
N PRO A 64 -10.00 -2.32 5.78
CA PRO A 64 -8.71 -1.66 5.82
C PRO A 64 -7.99 -1.85 7.15
N VAL A 65 -8.71 -1.88 8.28
CA VAL A 65 -8.10 -2.13 9.60
C VAL A 65 -7.54 -3.55 9.68
N GLY A 66 -8.28 -4.54 9.19
CA GLY A 66 -7.83 -5.93 9.14
C GLY A 66 -6.69 -6.16 8.15
N ALA A 67 -6.65 -5.43 7.03
CA ALA A 67 -5.52 -5.46 6.11
C ALA A 67 -4.28 -4.79 6.72
N ALA A 68 -4.44 -3.65 7.38
CA ALA A 68 -3.37 -2.94 8.06
C ALA A 68 -2.75 -3.78 9.19
N ARG A 69 -3.57 -4.50 9.97
CA ARG A 69 -3.07 -5.41 11.01
C ARG A 69 -2.23 -6.54 10.41
N ARG A 70 -2.71 -7.20 9.35
CA ARG A 70 -1.94 -8.25 8.66
C ARG A 70 -0.62 -7.72 8.09
N LEU A 71 -0.65 -6.57 7.41
CA LEU A 71 0.57 -5.94 6.88
C LEU A 71 1.54 -5.55 8.00
N GLY A 72 1.03 -5.05 9.13
CA GLY A 72 1.81 -4.73 10.32
C GLY A 72 2.45 -5.97 10.95
N ASP A 73 1.71 -7.07 11.06
CA ASP A 73 2.24 -8.35 11.56
C ASP A 73 3.36 -8.87 10.65
N LEU A 74 3.19 -8.77 9.32
CA LEU A 74 4.23 -9.14 8.34
C LEU A 74 5.46 -8.21 8.43
N ALA A 75 5.24 -6.92 8.64
CA ALA A 75 6.31 -5.93 8.83
C ALA A 75 7.09 -6.18 10.13
N ALA A 76 6.42 -6.65 11.19
CA ALA A 76 7.03 -7.01 12.46
C ALA A 76 7.86 -8.29 12.34
N LEU A 77 7.45 -9.25 11.51
CA LEU A 77 8.16 -10.51 11.28
C LEU A 77 9.46 -10.32 10.47
N PHE A 78 9.45 -9.47 9.44
CA PHE A 78 10.61 -9.28 8.56
C PHE A 78 10.85 -7.78 8.31
N LYS A 79 11.92 -7.20 8.88
CA LYS A 79 12.23 -5.76 8.78
C LYS A 79 12.42 -5.25 7.35
N ALA A 80 12.82 -6.12 6.42
CA ALA A 80 12.94 -5.76 5.01
C ALA A 80 11.62 -5.92 4.22
N PHE A 81 10.56 -6.46 4.84
CA PHE A 81 9.23 -6.56 4.22
C PHE A 81 8.68 -5.19 3.82
N PRO A 82 8.67 -4.14 4.68
CA PRO A 82 8.15 -2.84 4.30
C PRO A 82 8.95 -2.19 3.17
N ILE A 83 10.28 -2.37 3.18
CA ILE A 83 11.16 -1.84 2.14
C ILE A 83 10.84 -2.51 0.80
N PHE A 84 10.76 -3.84 0.78
CA PHE A 84 10.37 -4.61 -0.40
C PHE A 84 8.96 -4.26 -0.89
N TYR A 85 8.00 -4.12 0.03
CA TYR A 85 6.63 -3.72 -0.27
C TYR A 85 6.57 -2.34 -0.93
N ILE A 86 7.26 -1.34 -0.37
CA ILE A 86 7.34 0.01 -0.94
C ILE A 86 8.00 -0.03 -2.32
N PHE A 87 9.13 -0.73 -2.46
CA PHE A 87 9.83 -0.85 -3.75
C PHE A 87 8.95 -1.48 -4.82
N MET A 88 8.26 -2.57 -4.48
CA MET A 88 7.31 -3.20 -5.39
C MET A 88 6.20 -2.22 -5.77
N LEU A 89 5.53 -1.64 -4.79
CA LEU A 89 4.32 -0.83 -5.00
C LEU A 89 4.59 0.51 -5.71
N PHE A 90 5.71 1.16 -5.43
CA PHE A 90 6.04 2.46 -6.02
C PHE A 90 6.88 2.39 -7.30
N LEU A 91 7.73 1.36 -7.46
CA LEU A 91 8.62 1.27 -8.61
C LEU A 91 8.22 0.16 -9.58
N VAL A 92 8.12 -1.08 -9.08
CA VAL A 92 7.94 -2.25 -9.96
C VAL A 92 6.56 -2.23 -10.60
N TYR A 93 5.49 -2.03 -9.83
CA TYR A 93 4.12 -2.02 -10.36
C TYR A 93 3.90 -0.86 -11.34
N PRO A 94 4.12 0.42 -10.98
CA PRO A 94 3.96 1.54 -11.91
C PRO A 94 4.88 1.43 -13.13
N GLY A 95 6.14 1.02 -12.92
CA GLY A 95 7.11 0.82 -14.01
C GLY A 95 6.69 -0.29 -14.98
N PHE A 96 6.12 -1.39 -14.47
CA PHE A 96 5.57 -2.46 -15.29
C PHE A 96 4.41 -1.97 -16.16
N PHE A 97 3.42 -1.31 -15.56
CA PHE A 97 2.27 -0.76 -16.31
C PHE A 97 2.71 0.29 -17.33
N LEU A 98 3.68 1.15 -16.98
CA LEU A 98 4.25 2.12 -17.90
C LEU A 98 4.94 1.45 -19.08
N GLY A 99 5.76 0.41 -18.82
CA GLY A 99 6.44 -0.36 -19.88
C GLY A 99 5.45 -1.01 -20.84
N VAL A 100 4.37 -1.59 -20.32
CA VAL A 100 3.28 -2.14 -21.14
C VAL A 100 2.59 -1.04 -21.97
N SER A 101 2.26 0.09 -21.34
CA SER A 101 1.59 1.22 -22.01
C SER A 101 2.42 1.79 -23.16
N ILE A 102 3.73 1.98 -22.96
CA ILE A 102 4.65 2.44 -24.00
C ILE A 102 4.76 1.38 -25.11
N GLY A 103 4.93 0.11 -24.74
CA GLY A 103 5.04 -0.99 -25.70
C GLY A 103 3.86 -1.06 -26.65
N ILE A 104 2.63 -0.93 -26.15
CA ILE A 104 1.40 -0.89 -26.95
C ILE A 104 1.41 0.28 -27.96
N THR A 105 1.92 1.44 -27.56
CA THR A 105 1.96 2.65 -28.40
C THR A 105 2.99 2.55 -29.53
N MET A 106 4.06 1.76 -29.35
CA MET A 106 5.15 1.60 -30.32
C MET A 106 4.87 0.56 -31.44
N GLY A 107 3.73 -0.15 -31.41
CA GLY A 107 3.31 -1.05 -32.50
C GLY A 107 2.58 -2.32 -32.03
N GLY A 108 2.03 -3.09 -32.98
CA GLY A 108 1.14 -4.23 -32.71
C GLY A 108 1.74 -5.37 -31.87
N GLY A 109 3.08 -5.49 -31.80
CA GLY A 109 3.76 -6.46 -30.93
C GLY A 109 3.67 -6.13 -29.43
N GLY A 110 3.41 -4.86 -29.08
CA GLY A 110 3.33 -4.40 -27.70
C GLY A 110 2.12 -4.91 -26.93
N LEU A 111 1.00 -5.15 -27.62
CA LEU A 111 -0.18 -5.79 -27.03
C LEU A 111 0.12 -7.24 -26.65
N ALA A 112 0.73 -8.02 -27.57
CA ALA A 112 1.09 -9.41 -27.31
C ALA A 112 2.13 -9.51 -26.19
N GLY A 113 3.19 -8.69 -26.24
CA GLY A 113 4.22 -8.64 -25.20
C GLY A 113 3.68 -8.17 -23.85
N GLY A 114 2.79 -7.18 -23.84
CA GLY A 114 2.14 -6.68 -22.63
C GLY A 114 1.24 -7.73 -21.98
N VAL A 115 0.44 -8.46 -22.76
CA VAL A 115 -0.41 -9.54 -22.25
C VAL A 115 0.44 -10.69 -21.69
N ILE A 116 1.49 -11.12 -22.42
CA ILE A 116 2.41 -12.18 -21.94
C ILE A 116 3.12 -11.75 -20.67
N GLY A 117 3.64 -10.52 -20.62
CA GLY A 117 4.30 -9.96 -19.45
C GLY A 117 3.36 -9.89 -18.25
N LEU A 118 2.09 -9.53 -18.47
CA LEU A 118 1.09 -9.40 -17.40
C LEU A 118 0.67 -10.78 -16.87
N LEU A 119 0.53 -11.77 -17.75
CA LEU A 119 0.33 -13.16 -17.33
C LEU A 119 1.51 -13.70 -16.52
N PHE A 120 2.75 -13.48 -16.96
CA PHE A 120 3.93 -13.89 -16.21
C PHE A 120 4.02 -13.19 -14.85
N PHE A 121 3.74 -11.89 -14.82
CA PHE A 121 3.74 -11.10 -13.59
C PHE A 121 2.69 -11.58 -12.60
N ILE A 122 1.48 -11.91 -13.07
CA ILE A 122 0.43 -12.52 -12.26
C ILE A 122 0.86 -13.91 -11.75
N ILE A 123 1.39 -14.77 -12.64
CA ILE A 123 1.84 -16.11 -12.26
C ILE A 123 2.94 -16.05 -11.21
N ALA A 124 3.90 -15.13 -11.35
CA ALA A 124 4.95 -14.90 -10.37
C ALA A 124 4.38 -14.48 -9.01
N HIS A 125 3.43 -13.55 -8.97
CA HIS A 125 2.79 -13.11 -7.73
C HIS A 125 1.94 -14.20 -7.08
N ILE A 126 1.19 -14.98 -7.87
CA ILE A 126 0.43 -16.14 -7.37
C ILE A 126 1.40 -17.21 -6.85
N GLY A 127 2.51 -17.45 -7.54
CA GLY A 127 3.54 -18.40 -7.12
C GLY A 127 4.20 -18.00 -5.80
N ILE A 128 4.56 -16.72 -5.65
CA ILE A 128 5.11 -16.15 -4.41
C ILE A 128 4.07 -16.24 -3.29
N PHE A 129 2.82 -15.87 -3.55
CA PHE A 129 1.74 -15.94 -2.57
C PHE A 129 1.46 -17.39 -2.14
N TYR A 130 1.42 -18.32 -3.09
CA TYR A 130 1.27 -19.75 -2.82
C TYR A 130 2.45 -20.31 -2.04
N TRP A 131 3.68 -19.95 -2.41
CA TRP A 131 4.87 -20.37 -1.66
C TRP A 131 4.84 -19.85 -0.21
N TYR A 132 4.47 -18.59 -0.04
CA TYR A 132 4.32 -17.95 1.26
C TYR A 132 3.25 -18.64 2.13
N TRP A 133 2.08 -18.98 1.56
CA TRP A 133 0.94 -19.48 2.32
C TRP A 133 0.86 -21.01 2.45
N ARG A 134 1.39 -21.77 1.49
CA ARG A 134 1.19 -23.24 1.36
C ARG A 134 2.48 -24.07 1.49
N LYS A 135 3.66 -23.51 1.21
CA LYS A 135 4.96 -24.22 1.21
C LYS A 135 5.92 -23.76 2.32
N GLY A 136 5.37 -23.33 3.47
CA GLY A 136 6.19 -22.96 4.62
C GLY A 136 7.08 -21.72 4.40
N GLY A 137 6.82 -20.89 3.38
CA GLY A 137 7.59 -19.65 3.17
C GLY A 137 7.53 -18.70 4.36
N ARG A 138 6.42 -18.72 5.12
CA ARG A 138 6.30 -18.05 6.43
C ARG A 138 7.26 -18.59 7.48
N GLU A 139 7.42 -19.91 7.56
CA GLU A 139 8.33 -20.57 8.52
C GLU A 139 9.78 -20.33 8.11
N PHE A 140 10.13 -20.45 6.83
CA PHE A 140 11.47 -20.13 6.32
C PHE A 140 11.87 -18.66 6.55
N LEU A 141 10.96 -17.72 6.34
CA LEU A 141 11.21 -16.31 6.63
C LEU A 141 11.32 -16.04 8.14
N GLY A 142 10.51 -16.74 8.95
CA GLY A 142 10.59 -16.70 10.40
C GLY A 142 11.90 -17.31 10.95
N GLU A 143 12.40 -18.39 10.36
CA GLU A 143 13.64 -19.05 10.78
C GLU A 143 14.89 -18.28 10.35
N LYS A 144 14.87 -17.71 9.14
CA LYS A 144 16.03 -17.00 8.57
C LYS A 144 16.15 -15.54 9.01
N PHE A 145 15.02 -14.90 9.34
CA PHE A 145 14.96 -13.48 9.67
C PHE A 145 14.07 -13.13 10.87
N GLY A 146 13.41 -14.11 11.50
CA GLY A 146 12.67 -13.88 12.73
C GLY A 146 13.62 -13.46 13.83
N ARG A 147 13.21 -12.46 14.62
CA ARG A 147 13.91 -12.08 15.83
C ARG A 147 13.85 -13.27 16.79
N ASP A 148 15.00 -13.77 17.21
CA ASP A 148 15.10 -14.49 18.47
C ASP A 148 14.54 -13.59 19.58
N GLU A 149 13.52 -14.09 20.30
CA GLU A 149 12.94 -13.43 21.47
C GLU A 149 13.97 -13.26 22.62
N THR A 150 15.19 -13.80 22.49
CA THR A 150 16.23 -13.77 23.52
C THR A 150 16.94 -12.42 23.70
N ASP A 151 16.66 -11.41 22.88
CA ASP A 151 17.32 -10.09 23.01
C ASP A 151 16.53 -9.05 23.85
N GLU A 152 15.29 -9.36 24.24
CA GLU A 152 14.55 -8.57 25.24
C GLU A 152 14.90 -8.97 26.69
N GLY A 153 15.48 -10.15 26.89
CA GLY A 153 15.92 -10.62 28.21
C GLY A 153 17.27 -10.05 28.69
N LYS A 154 17.93 -9.18 27.91
CA LYS A 154 19.25 -8.61 28.23
C LYS A 154 19.25 -7.13 28.59
N ILE A 155 18.08 -6.49 28.70
CA ILE A 155 17.97 -5.16 29.31
C ILE A 155 17.34 -5.34 30.69
N THR A 156 18.24 -5.42 31.68
CA THR A 156 18.09 -5.55 33.15
C THR A 156 17.79 -6.95 33.71
N PRO A 157 18.84 -7.61 34.21
CA PRO A 157 18.84 -8.13 35.57
C PRO A 157 20.00 -7.50 36.36
N SER A 158 19.73 -6.47 37.16
CA SER A 158 20.52 -6.20 38.37
C SER A 158 19.78 -5.21 39.27
N ALA A 159 19.50 -5.69 40.49
CA ALA A 159 19.42 -4.98 41.77
C ALA A 159 18.52 -3.74 41.88
#